data_AF-Q2FLC8-F1
#
_entry.id   AF-Q2FLC8-F1
#
_cell.length_a   1.000
_cell.length_b   1.000
_cell.length_c   1.000
_cell.angle_alpha   90.00
_cell.angle_beta   90.00
_cell.angle_gamma   90.00
#
_symmetry.space_group_name_H-M   'P 1'
#
loop_
_entity.id
_entity.type
_entity.pdbx_description
1 polymer ?
#
loop_
_entity_poly.entity_id
_entity_poly.type
_entity_poly.pdbx_seq_one_letter_code
_entity_poly.pdbx_strand_id
1 'polypeptide(L)'
;MISNRNWLILFALSLCCSSFLLFLLHYMIFHDIHHILIYTIHDLAFLPLEVLLVTLILHQMLEYRAMKNKLNKLNMVIGVFFSEIGTPLLRYFSEHDRDHTEKITFFSSMKTWDTPQYQKKQKEIMNLPCSITITCTELIPLRNLLVMKEELLVRMLQNPVLLEHESFTDVLQAVFHLTEELKHRGECTNLPESDVDHVSGDITRAYSMMIPVWLSYLAHLKIHYPYLHSLAVRTNPFTETEDVIIRE
;
A
#
# COMPACT_ATOMS: atom_id res chain seq x y z
N MET A 1 -3.33 22.24 20.45
CA MET A 1 -2.34 22.39 19.36
C MET A 1 -1.26 23.45 19.69
N ILE A 2 -0.79 23.53 20.95
CA ILE A 2 0.06 24.66 21.45
C ILE A 2 1.45 24.21 21.96
N SER A 3 1.77 22.90 22.00
CA SER A 3 2.99 22.44 22.70
C SER A 3 4.30 22.43 21.87
N ASN A 4 4.25 22.37 20.53
CA ASN A 4 5.47 22.15 19.74
C ASN A 4 6.35 23.40 19.51
N ARG A 5 5.79 24.61 19.62
CA ARG A 5 6.51 25.85 19.26
C ARG A 5 7.45 26.34 20.36
N ASN A 6 7.11 26.12 21.63
CA ASN A 6 7.87 26.63 22.77
C ASN A 6 9.20 25.90 22.97
N TRP A 7 9.25 24.60 22.67
CA TRP A 7 10.50 23.83 22.77
C TRP A 7 11.51 24.20 21.69
N LEU A 8 11.04 24.47 20.46
CA LEU A 8 11.90 24.95 19.36
C LEU A 8 12.54 26.30 19.69
N ILE A 9 11.75 27.23 20.25
CA ILE A 9 12.24 28.54 20.67
C ILE A 9 13.26 28.40 21.81
N LEU A 10 12.96 27.57 22.81
CA LEU A 10 13.88 27.29 23.93
C LEU A 10 15.18 26.65 23.44
N PHE A 11 15.10 25.71 22.50
CA PHE A 11 16.26 25.06 21.90
C PHE A 11 17.12 26.05 21.11
N ALA A 12 16.49 26.91 20.28
CA ALA A 12 17.20 27.96 19.56
C ALA A 12 17.90 28.95 20.51
N LEU A 13 17.20 29.40 21.56
CA LEU A 13 17.78 30.26 22.61
C LEU A 13 18.97 29.61 23.32
N SER A 14 18.86 28.32 23.64
CA SER A 14 19.95 27.55 24.25
C SER A 14 21.18 27.49 23.35
N LEU A 15 20.99 27.22 22.05
CA LEU A 15 22.09 27.20 21.08
C LEU A 15 22.74 28.58 20.91
N CYS A 16 21.94 29.65 20.81
CA CYS A 16 22.46 31.02 20.73
C CYS A 16 23.26 31.40 21.99
N CYS A 17 22.75 31.06 23.17
CA CYS A 17 23.43 31.30 24.45
C CYS A 17 24.73 30.50 24.55
N SER A 18 24.71 29.23 24.15
CA SER A 18 25.90 28.37 24.11
C SER A 18 26.96 28.91 23.14
N SER A 19 26.57 29.37 21.96
CA SER A 19 27.48 29.99 21.00
C SER A 19 28.13 31.25 21.59
N PHE A 20 27.33 32.14 22.19
CA PHE A 20 27.82 33.35 22.86
C PHE A 20 28.82 33.03 23.99
N LEU A 21 28.51 32.04 24.83
CA LEU A 21 29.38 31.61 25.93
C LEU A 21 30.73 31.07 25.41
N LEU A 22 30.71 30.29 24.32
CA LEU A 22 31.92 29.76 23.70
C LEU A 22 32.82 30.88 23.14
N PHE A 23 32.23 31.88 22.48
CA PHE A 23 32.96 33.06 22.02
C PHE A 23 33.57 33.86 23.18
N LEU A 24 32.82 34.06 24.27
CA LEU A 24 33.32 34.75 25.46
C LEU A 24 34.50 34.00 26.10
N LEU A 25 34.39 32.68 26.23
CA LEU A 25 35.45 31.82 26.77
C LEU A 25 36.71 31.87 25.89
N HIS A 26 36.56 31.77 24.57
CA HIS A 26 37.67 31.91 23.63
C HIS A 26 38.37 33.27 23.79
N TYR A 27 37.60 34.35 23.92
CA TYR A 27 38.15 35.68 24.16
C TYR A 27 38.93 35.76 25.48
N MET A 28 38.39 35.23 26.58
CA MET A 28 39.08 35.25 27.88
C MET A 28 40.37 34.41 27.91
N ILE A 29 40.50 33.38 27.08
CA ILE A 29 41.74 32.58 27.01
C ILE A 29 42.80 33.30 26.19
N PHE A 30 42.46 33.71 24.96
CA PHE A 30 43.46 34.18 23.99
C PHE A 30 43.65 35.70 23.99
N HIS A 31 42.69 36.48 24.52
CA HIS A 31 42.66 37.95 24.54
C HIS A 31 42.93 38.62 23.17
N ASP A 32 42.77 37.87 22.07
CA ASP A 32 43.07 38.32 20.71
C ASP A 32 41.80 38.35 19.85
N ILE A 33 41.29 39.57 19.65
CA ILE A 33 40.09 39.84 18.85
C ILE A 33 40.34 39.60 17.36
N HIS A 34 41.57 39.84 16.90
CA HIS A 34 41.91 39.74 15.49
C HIS A 34 41.89 38.27 15.02
N HIS A 35 42.42 37.36 15.84
CA HIS A 35 42.30 35.92 15.56
C HIS A 35 40.84 35.47 15.49
N ILE A 36 39.99 35.88 16.45
CA ILE A 36 38.56 35.55 16.44
C ILE A 36 37.89 36.07 15.16
N LEU A 37 38.22 37.30 14.73
CA LEU A 37 37.61 37.92 13.56
C LEU A 37 37.95 37.18 12.26
N ILE A 38 39.21 36.77 12.07
CA ILE A 38 39.63 36.03 10.87
C ILE A 38 38.91 34.68 10.77
N TYR A 39 38.83 33.92 11.86
CA TYR A 39 38.11 32.64 11.86
C TYR A 39 36.60 32.83 11.64
N THR A 40 36.01 33.88 12.22
CA THR A 40 34.59 34.20 12.00
C THR A 40 34.30 34.53 10.53
N ILE A 41 35.20 35.23 9.83
CA ILE A 41 35.06 35.49 8.39
C ILE A 41 35.15 34.18 7.58
N HIS A 42 36.04 33.26 7.97
CA HIS A 42 36.12 31.95 7.37
C HIS A 42 34.82 31.15 7.56
N ASP A 43 34.29 31.09 8.78
CA ASP A 43 33.02 30.42 9.08
C ASP A 43 31.86 31.03 8.27
N LEU A 44 31.81 32.37 8.16
CA LEU A 44 30.81 33.06 7.36
C LEU A 44 30.93 32.73 5.86
N ALA A 45 32.15 32.53 5.36
CA ALA A 45 32.39 32.14 3.97
C ALA A 45 31.97 30.68 3.70
N PHE A 46 32.04 29.79 4.70
CA PHE A 46 31.58 28.40 4.60
C PHE A 46 30.09 28.22 4.89
N LEU A 47 29.43 29.19 5.53
CA LEU A 47 27.99 29.14 5.88
C LEU A 47 27.07 28.75 4.71
N PRO A 48 27.24 29.26 3.46
CA PRO A 48 26.40 28.82 2.34
C PRO A 48 26.52 27.32 2.03
N LEU A 49 27.73 26.75 2.19
CA LEU A 49 27.97 25.32 1.98
C LEU A 49 27.33 24.49 3.09
N GLU A 50 27.42 24.94 4.34
CA GLU A 50 26.78 24.28 5.48
C GLU A 50 25.26 24.28 5.36
N VAL A 51 24.65 25.44 5.03
CA VAL A 51 23.20 25.55 4.82
C VAL A 51 22.76 24.65 3.67
N LEU A 52 23.51 24.61 2.56
CA LEU A 52 23.22 23.70 1.44
C LEU A 52 23.24 22.23 1.89
N LEU A 53 24.29 21.81 2.59
CA LEU A 53 24.46 20.42 3.04
C LEU A 53 23.33 20.01 3.99
N VAL A 54 23.08 20.83 5.01
CA VAL A 54 22.02 20.56 6.00
C VAL A 54 20.65 20.55 5.33
N THR A 55 20.37 21.49 4.44
CA THR A 55 19.09 21.56 3.71
C THR A 55 18.88 20.32 2.85
N LEU A 56 19.90 19.88 2.10
CA LEU A 56 19.81 18.71 1.23
C LEU A 56 19.55 17.41 2.03
N ILE A 57 20.28 17.22 3.13
CA ILE A 57 20.10 16.05 4.01
C ILE A 57 18.69 16.08 4.64
N LEU A 58 18.27 17.24 5.17
CA LEU A 58 16.94 17.38 5.77
C LEU A 58 15.84 17.14 4.74
N HIS A 59 15.98 17.68 3.52
CA HIS A 59 15.01 17.49 2.45
C HIS A 59 14.85 16.01 2.10
N GLN A 60 15.95 15.29 1.85
CA GLN A 60 15.92 13.86 1.57
C GLN A 60 15.29 13.06 2.72
N MET A 61 15.60 13.39 3.98
CA MET A 61 15.01 12.71 5.12
C MET A 61 13.50 12.96 5.22
N LEU A 62 13.04 14.17 4.93
CA LEU A 62 11.63 14.54 4.93
C LEU A 62 10.88 13.84 3.79
N GLU A 63 11.44 13.81 2.59
CA GLU A 63 10.88 13.11 1.43
C GLU A 63 10.75 11.61 1.72
N TYR A 64 11.79 10.98 2.25
CA TYR A 64 11.75 9.56 2.62
C TYR A 64 10.64 9.25 3.63
N ARG A 65 10.50 10.09 4.67
CA ARG A 65 9.42 9.95 5.66
C ARG A 65 8.04 10.16 5.05
N ALA A 66 7.90 11.14 4.16
CA ALA A 66 6.65 11.42 3.46
C ALA A 66 6.23 10.23 2.57
N MET A 67 7.17 9.69 1.79
CA MET A 67 6.96 8.51 0.96
C MET A 67 6.54 7.30 1.79
N LYS A 68 7.24 7.01 2.89
CA LYS A 68 6.89 5.89 3.80
C LYS A 68 5.49 6.06 4.39
N ASN A 69 5.14 7.25 4.84
CA ASN A 69 3.82 7.54 5.38
C ASN A 69 2.72 7.37 4.31
N LYS A 70 3.01 7.77 3.06
CA LYS A 70 2.10 7.60 1.94
C LYS A 70 1.87 6.12 1.62
N LEU A 71 2.94 5.32 1.54
CA LEU A 71 2.86 3.87 1.33
C LEU A 71 2.06 3.16 2.44
N ASN A 72 2.23 3.57 3.70
CA ASN A 72 1.44 3.01 4.80
C ASN A 72 -0.05 3.34 4.66
N LYS A 73 -0.39 4.60 4.31
CA LYS A 73 -1.79 4.99 4.05
C LYS A 73 -2.39 4.22 2.88
N LEU A 74 -1.62 4.02 1.81
CA LEU A 74 -2.05 3.24 0.66
C LEU A 74 -2.37 1.80 1.08
N ASN A 75 -1.50 1.16 1.86
CA ASN A 75 -1.73 -0.20 2.34
C ASN A 75 -2.98 -0.30 3.26
N MET A 76 -3.31 0.75 4.02
CA MET A 76 -4.59 0.81 4.74
C MET A 76 -5.79 0.79 3.79
N VAL A 77 -5.74 1.55 2.69
CA VAL A 77 -6.81 1.57 1.67
C VAL A 77 -6.92 0.23 0.97
N ILE A 78 -5.80 -0.37 0.56
CA ILE A 78 -5.74 -1.72 -0.01
C ILE A 78 -6.34 -2.74 0.98
N GLY A 79 -6.08 -2.57 2.27
CA GLY A 79 -6.64 -3.41 3.31
C GLY A 79 -8.16 -3.33 3.38
N VAL A 80 -8.74 -2.13 3.34
CA VAL A 80 -10.20 -1.94 3.30
C VAL A 80 -10.79 -2.58 2.03
N PHE A 81 -10.12 -2.42 0.88
CA PHE A 81 -10.55 -3.07 -0.36
C PHE A 81 -10.60 -4.59 -0.20
N PHE A 82 -9.52 -5.22 0.24
CA PHE A 82 -9.49 -6.68 0.37
C PHE A 82 -10.41 -7.21 1.47
N SER A 83 -10.65 -6.47 2.55
CA SER A 83 -11.58 -6.91 3.60
C SER A 83 -13.04 -6.85 3.14
N GLU A 84 -13.41 -5.83 2.36
CA GLU A 84 -14.82 -5.57 2.02
C GLU A 84 -15.28 -6.19 0.70
N ILE A 85 -14.40 -6.24 -0.30
CA ILE A 85 -14.78 -6.66 -1.66
C ILE A 85 -13.72 -7.58 -2.31
N GLY A 86 -12.44 -7.29 -2.11
CA GLY A 86 -11.37 -7.99 -2.82
C GLY A 86 -11.25 -9.47 -2.46
N THR A 87 -11.28 -9.83 -1.17
CA THR A 87 -11.22 -11.25 -0.74
C THR A 87 -12.49 -12.03 -1.14
N PRO A 88 -13.71 -11.50 -0.92
CA PRO A 88 -14.92 -12.12 -1.45
C PRO A 88 -14.88 -12.35 -2.97
N LEU A 89 -14.41 -11.36 -3.74
CA LEU A 89 -14.26 -11.49 -5.19
C LEU A 89 -13.22 -12.53 -5.59
N LEU A 90 -12.04 -12.53 -4.95
CA LEU A 90 -11.01 -13.53 -5.21
C LEU A 90 -11.53 -14.95 -4.96
N ARG A 91 -12.32 -15.15 -3.91
CA ARG A 91 -12.95 -16.44 -3.61
C ARG A 91 -13.94 -16.82 -4.70
N TYR A 92 -14.86 -15.90 -5.00
CA TYR A 92 -15.87 -16.11 -6.03
C TYR A 92 -15.24 -16.45 -7.39
N PHE A 93 -14.21 -15.70 -7.81
CA PHE A 93 -13.47 -15.97 -9.05
C PHE A 93 -12.71 -17.29 -8.98
N SER A 94 -12.10 -17.62 -7.83
CA SER A 94 -11.39 -18.89 -7.69
C SER A 94 -12.29 -20.10 -7.91
N GLU A 95 -13.56 -20.06 -7.47
CA GLU A 95 -14.51 -21.17 -7.64
C GLU A 95 -14.89 -21.42 -9.11
N HIS A 96 -14.77 -20.39 -9.95
CA HIS A 96 -15.10 -20.43 -11.39
C HIS A 96 -13.84 -20.50 -12.27
N ASP A 97 -12.68 -20.66 -11.66
CA ASP A 97 -11.41 -20.78 -12.35
C ASP A 97 -11.15 -22.22 -12.75
N ARG A 98 -10.85 -22.43 -14.03
CA ARG A 98 -10.52 -23.75 -14.56
C ARG A 98 -9.28 -24.35 -13.88
N ASP A 99 -8.34 -23.51 -13.45
CA ASP A 99 -7.09 -23.92 -12.81
C ASP A 99 -7.14 -23.77 -11.27
N HIS A 100 -8.35 -23.83 -10.69
CA HIS A 100 -8.59 -23.69 -9.25
C HIS A 100 -7.70 -24.59 -8.38
N THR A 101 -7.59 -25.87 -8.73
CA THR A 101 -6.81 -26.87 -7.97
C THR A 101 -5.31 -26.52 -7.91
N GLU A 102 -4.76 -25.97 -8.99
CA GLU A 102 -3.35 -25.55 -9.01
C GLU A 102 -3.13 -24.36 -8.07
N LYS A 103 -4.08 -23.42 -8.00
CA LYS A 103 -4.05 -22.28 -7.09
C LYS A 103 -4.20 -22.70 -5.62
N ILE A 104 -5.11 -23.62 -5.30
CA ILE A 104 -5.18 -24.19 -3.93
C ILE A 104 -3.83 -24.78 -3.54
N THR A 105 -3.24 -25.60 -4.43
CA THR A 105 -1.94 -26.22 -4.17
C THR A 105 -0.85 -25.17 -3.98
N PHE A 106 -0.82 -24.14 -4.83
CA PHE A 106 0.13 -23.03 -4.75
C PHE A 106 0.05 -22.31 -3.39
N PHE A 107 -1.15 -22.02 -2.89
CA PHE A 107 -1.37 -21.26 -1.66
C PHE A 107 -1.44 -22.12 -0.39
N SER A 108 -1.50 -23.46 -0.49
CA SER A 108 -1.58 -24.38 0.64
C SER A 108 -0.48 -24.19 1.70
N SER A 109 0.73 -23.82 1.27
CA SER A 109 1.89 -23.59 2.13
C SER A 109 2.03 -22.15 2.63
N MET A 110 1.07 -21.26 2.35
CA MET A 110 1.20 -19.83 2.64
C MET A 110 1.52 -19.50 4.10
N LYS A 111 1.05 -20.34 5.05
CA LYS A 111 1.33 -20.21 6.49
C LYS A 111 2.83 -20.26 6.82
N THR A 112 3.63 -20.98 6.03
CA THR A 112 5.06 -21.15 6.28
C THR A 112 5.92 -20.11 5.58
N TRP A 113 5.33 -19.22 4.77
CA TRP A 113 6.09 -18.31 3.93
C TRP A 113 6.80 -17.21 4.72
N ASP A 114 8.10 -17.07 4.53
CA ASP A 114 8.93 -15.95 4.98
C ASP A 114 9.03 -14.83 3.93
N THR A 115 9.69 -13.71 4.27
CA THR A 115 9.77 -12.55 3.37
C THR A 115 10.43 -12.88 2.02
N PRO A 116 11.56 -13.61 1.94
CA PRO A 116 12.11 -14.10 0.67
C PRO A 116 11.15 -15.00 -0.12
N GLN A 117 10.40 -15.88 0.55
CA GLN A 117 9.42 -16.75 -0.10
C GLN A 117 8.26 -15.95 -0.71
N TYR A 118 7.75 -14.92 -0.04
CA TYR A 118 6.74 -14.02 -0.62
C TYR A 118 7.24 -13.38 -1.92
N GLN A 119 8.49 -12.88 -1.94
CA GLN A 119 9.08 -12.30 -3.15
C GLN A 119 9.23 -13.31 -4.30
N LYS A 120 9.60 -14.54 -3.98
CA LYS A 120 9.68 -15.63 -4.96
C LYS A 120 8.29 -15.96 -5.51
N LYS A 121 7.30 -16.11 -4.63
CA LYS A 121 5.91 -16.44 -4.98
C LYS A 121 5.22 -15.36 -5.78
N GLN A 122 5.52 -14.08 -5.52
CA GLN A 122 5.09 -12.96 -6.36
C GLN A 122 5.57 -13.06 -7.81
N LYS A 123 6.74 -13.64 -8.07
CA LYS A 123 7.22 -13.84 -9.44
C LYS A 123 6.58 -15.06 -10.09
N GLU A 124 6.41 -16.15 -9.33
CA GLU A 124 5.78 -17.38 -9.82
C GLU A 124 4.32 -17.16 -10.21
N ILE A 125 3.57 -16.39 -9.41
CA ILE A 125 2.14 -16.20 -9.63
C ILE A 125 1.81 -15.41 -10.91
N MET A 126 2.74 -14.61 -11.43
CA MET A 126 2.56 -13.89 -12.70
C MET A 126 2.50 -14.84 -13.91
N ASN A 127 3.03 -16.05 -13.78
CA ASN A 127 3.02 -17.05 -14.85
C ASN A 127 1.88 -18.05 -14.72
N LEU A 128 1.10 -17.97 -13.64
CA LEU A 128 0.01 -18.90 -13.41
C LEU A 128 -1.19 -18.48 -14.27
N PRO A 129 -1.71 -19.36 -15.14
CA PRO A 129 -2.86 -19.01 -15.97
C PRO A 129 -4.06 -18.71 -15.09
N CYS A 130 -4.88 -17.76 -15.52
CA CYS A 130 -6.19 -17.47 -14.95
C CYS A 130 -7.18 -17.62 -16.08
N SER A 131 -8.19 -18.48 -15.92
CA SER A 131 -9.18 -18.72 -16.96
C SER A 131 -10.53 -18.94 -16.31
N ILE A 132 -11.32 -17.87 -16.23
CA ILE A 132 -12.66 -17.92 -15.65
C ILE A 132 -13.64 -18.44 -16.69
N THR A 133 -14.53 -19.33 -16.27
CA THR A 133 -15.69 -19.76 -17.07
C THR A 133 -16.92 -19.60 -16.19
N ILE A 134 -17.83 -18.73 -16.61
CA ILE A 134 -19.01 -18.37 -15.83
C ILE A 134 -20.27 -18.41 -16.69
N THR A 135 -21.40 -18.73 -16.08
CA THR A 135 -22.72 -18.77 -16.70
C THR A 135 -23.54 -17.51 -16.37
N CYS A 136 -24.60 -17.24 -17.15
CA CYS A 136 -25.53 -16.13 -16.86
C CYS A 136 -26.07 -16.16 -15.41
N THR A 137 -26.40 -17.35 -14.90
CA THR A 137 -26.96 -17.51 -13.55
C THR A 137 -25.94 -17.19 -12.45
N GLU A 138 -24.66 -17.45 -12.72
CA GLU A 138 -23.56 -17.14 -11.80
C GLU A 138 -23.21 -15.64 -11.84
N LEU A 139 -23.45 -14.93 -12.94
CA LEU A 139 -23.27 -13.46 -12.97
C LEU A 139 -24.20 -12.70 -12.02
N ILE A 140 -25.34 -13.28 -11.62
CA ILE A 140 -26.31 -12.64 -10.74
C ILE A 140 -25.74 -12.38 -9.33
N PRO A 141 -25.23 -13.39 -8.58
CA PRO A 141 -24.61 -13.14 -7.28
C PRO A 141 -23.40 -12.20 -7.36
N LEU A 142 -22.58 -12.30 -8.42
CA LEU A 142 -21.46 -11.40 -8.64
C LEU A 142 -21.91 -9.94 -8.80
N ARG A 143 -22.90 -9.70 -9.66
CA ARG A 143 -23.50 -8.37 -9.85
C ARG A 143 -24.00 -7.82 -8.52
N ASN A 144 -24.77 -8.60 -7.78
CA ASN A 144 -25.37 -8.13 -6.52
C ASN A 144 -24.30 -7.73 -5.50
N LEU A 145 -23.21 -8.50 -5.40
CA LEU A 145 -22.06 -8.17 -4.56
C LEU A 145 -21.40 -6.85 -4.99
N LEU A 146 -21.11 -6.68 -6.28
CA LEU A 146 -20.43 -5.52 -6.83
C LEU A 146 -21.26 -4.24 -6.72
N VAL A 147 -22.54 -4.29 -7.12
CA VAL A 147 -23.46 -3.15 -7.07
C VAL A 147 -23.69 -2.70 -5.63
N MET A 148 -23.80 -3.63 -4.68
CA MET A 148 -23.92 -3.30 -3.25
C MET A 148 -22.70 -2.53 -2.72
N LYS A 149 -21.52 -2.71 -3.32
CA LYS A 149 -20.27 -2.07 -2.91
C LYS A 149 -19.84 -0.92 -3.83
N GLU A 150 -20.68 -0.48 -4.76
CA GLU A 150 -20.37 0.58 -5.72
C GLU A 150 -19.89 1.88 -5.03
N GLU A 151 -20.61 2.33 -3.99
CA GLU A 151 -20.24 3.55 -3.25
C GLU A 151 -18.85 3.43 -2.60
N LEU A 152 -18.46 2.22 -2.16
CA LEU A 152 -17.11 1.97 -1.65
C LEU A 152 -16.07 2.17 -2.75
N LEU A 153 -16.29 1.60 -3.94
CA LEU A 153 -15.38 1.72 -5.08
C LEU A 153 -15.23 3.19 -5.52
N VAL A 154 -16.32 3.94 -5.62
CA VAL A 154 -16.30 5.36 -5.96
C VAL A 154 -15.53 6.18 -4.93
N ARG A 155 -15.77 5.95 -3.62
CA ARG A 155 -15.01 6.62 -2.55
C ARG A 155 -13.52 6.27 -2.57
N MET A 156 -13.19 5.02 -2.91
CA MET A 156 -11.79 4.62 -3.08
C MET A 156 -11.16 5.38 -4.24
N LEU A 157 -11.78 5.44 -5.43
CA LEU A 157 -11.26 6.16 -6.60
C LEU A 157 -11.01 7.66 -6.34
N GLN A 158 -11.75 8.27 -5.41
CA GLN A 158 -11.56 9.66 -4.99
C GLN A 158 -10.32 9.87 -4.09
N ASN A 159 -9.66 8.80 -3.64
CA ASN A 159 -8.53 8.90 -2.73
C ASN A 159 -7.26 9.35 -3.47
N PRO A 160 -6.67 10.53 -3.12
CA PRO A 160 -5.52 11.08 -3.82
C PRO A 160 -4.23 10.26 -3.66
N VAL A 161 -4.21 9.32 -2.71
CA VAL A 161 -3.05 8.45 -2.49
C VAL A 161 -2.93 7.37 -3.58
N LEU A 162 -4.02 7.05 -4.29
CA LEU A 162 -4.02 5.99 -5.31
C LEU A 162 -3.24 6.36 -6.58
N LEU A 163 -3.21 7.63 -6.95
CA LEU A 163 -2.67 8.14 -8.21
C LEU A 163 -1.18 7.82 -8.46
N GLU A 164 -0.46 7.29 -7.47
CA GLU A 164 0.97 6.96 -7.57
C GLU A 164 1.27 5.45 -7.60
N HIS A 165 0.28 4.58 -7.43
CA HIS A 165 0.49 3.12 -7.46
C HIS A 165 -0.33 2.49 -8.57
N GLU A 166 0.31 2.31 -9.73
CA GLU A 166 -0.34 1.83 -10.96
C GLU A 166 -1.08 0.51 -10.71
N SER A 167 -0.42 -0.50 -10.14
CA SER A 167 -1.01 -1.86 -10.05
C SER A 167 -2.30 -1.96 -9.22
N PHE A 168 -2.43 -1.22 -8.11
CA PHE A 168 -3.69 -1.26 -7.33
C PHE A 168 -4.76 -0.38 -7.96
N THR A 169 -4.36 0.74 -8.58
CA THR A 169 -5.27 1.59 -9.33
C THR A 169 -5.89 0.82 -10.50
N ASP A 170 -5.10 0.03 -11.21
CA ASP A 170 -5.56 -0.83 -12.31
C ASP A 170 -6.57 -1.89 -11.82
N VAL A 171 -6.30 -2.51 -10.67
CA VAL A 171 -7.25 -3.44 -10.03
C VAL A 171 -8.56 -2.73 -9.70
N LEU A 172 -8.49 -1.57 -9.05
CA LEU A 172 -9.67 -0.83 -8.64
C LEU A 172 -10.50 -0.39 -9.85
N GLN A 173 -9.84 0.07 -10.91
CA GLN A 173 -10.48 0.42 -12.18
C GLN A 173 -11.12 -0.79 -12.84
N ALA A 174 -10.45 -1.93 -12.91
CA ALA A 174 -11.00 -3.14 -13.52
C ALA A 174 -12.24 -3.65 -12.79
N VAL A 175 -12.22 -3.67 -11.45
CA VAL A 175 -13.39 -4.05 -10.65
C VAL A 175 -14.51 -3.02 -10.81
N PHE A 176 -14.19 -1.72 -10.86
CA PHE A 176 -15.17 -0.67 -11.09
C PHE A 176 -15.82 -0.78 -12.48
N HIS A 177 -15.04 -1.00 -13.54
CA HIS A 177 -15.55 -1.22 -14.89
C HIS A 177 -16.46 -2.43 -14.96
N LEU A 178 -16.05 -3.57 -14.39
CA LEU A 178 -16.88 -4.76 -14.29
C LEU A 178 -18.20 -4.49 -13.53
N THR A 179 -18.14 -3.69 -12.46
CA THR A 179 -19.34 -3.28 -11.69
C THR A 179 -20.30 -2.47 -12.56
N GLU A 180 -19.79 -1.46 -13.26
CA GLU A 180 -20.59 -0.60 -14.13
C GLU A 180 -21.21 -1.40 -15.28
N GLU A 181 -20.44 -2.27 -15.90
CA GLU A 181 -20.91 -3.11 -17.01
C GLU A 181 -22.05 -4.04 -16.56
N LEU A 182 -21.87 -4.75 -15.44
CA LEU A 182 -22.90 -5.65 -14.90
C LEU A 182 -24.14 -4.91 -14.40
N LYS A 183 -23.98 -3.69 -13.89
CA LYS A 183 -25.10 -2.83 -13.48
C LYS A 183 -25.96 -2.43 -14.68
N HIS A 184 -25.34 -2.00 -15.78
CA HIS A 184 -26.04 -1.58 -16.99
C HIS A 184 -26.75 -2.74 -17.71
N ARG A 185 -26.26 -3.97 -17.55
CA ARG A 185 -26.87 -5.19 -18.12
C ARG A 185 -28.17 -5.63 -17.43
N GLY A 186 -28.61 -4.96 -16.37
CA GLY A 186 -29.85 -5.32 -15.67
C GLY A 186 -29.72 -6.64 -14.93
N GLU A 187 -30.70 -7.54 -15.06
CA GLU A 187 -30.75 -8.79 -14.27
C GLU A 187 -29.81 -9.90 -14.77
N CYS A 188 -29.00 -9.65 -15.80
CA CYS A 188 -28.11 -10.64 -16.43
C CYS A 188 -28.81 -11.94 -16.88
N THR A 189 -30.13 -11.90 -17.03
CA THR A 189 -30.94 -13.04 -17.49
C THR A 189 -30.93 -13.10 -19.01
N ASN A 190 -30.66 -14.28 -19.58
CA ASN A 190 -30.68 -14.54 -21.02
C ASN A 190 -29.70 -13.67 -21.83
N LEU A 191 -28.48 -13.45 -21.33
CA LEU A 191 -27.43 -12.82 -22.11
C LEU A 191 -26.98 -13.75 -23.25
N PRO A 192 -26.66 -13.22 -24.45
CA PRO A 192 -26.04 -14.01 -25.51
C PRO A 192 -24.71 -14.61 -25.03
N GLU A 193 -24.35 -15.79 -25.56
CA GLU A 193 -23.09 -16.48 -25.22
C GLU A 193 -21.86 -15.57 -25.41
N SER A 194 -21.84 -14.78 -26.49
CA SER A 194 -20.76 -13.82 -26.75
C SER A 194 -20.61 -12.73 -25.68
N ASP A 195 -21.70 -12.32 -25.03
CA ASP A 195 -21.66 -11.32 -23.95
C ASP A 195 -21.18 -11.95 -22.64
N VAL A 196 -21.58 -13.20 -22.37
CA VAL A 196 -21.06 -13.97 -21.23
C VAL A 196 -19.56 -14.20 -21.38
N ASP A 197 -19.09 -14.57 -22.57
CA ASP A 197 -17.66 -14.76 -22.86
C ASP A 197 -16.87 -13.45 -22.67
N HIS A 198 -17.44 -12.32 -23.10
CA HIS A 198 -16.85 -11.00 -22.90
C HIS A 198 -16.65 -10.69 -21.41
N VAL A 199 -17.71 -10.85 -20.61
CA VAL A 199 -17.67 -10.62 -19.16
C VAL A 199 -16.71 -11.61 -18.49
N SER A 200 -16.65 -12.85 -18.93
CA SER A 200 -15.70 -13.85 -18.41
C SER A 200 -14.24 -13.42 -18.65
N GLY A 201 -13.95 -12.82 -19.81
CA GLY A 201 -12.66 -12.22 -20.12
C GLY A 201 -12.32 -11.04 -19.20
N ASP A 202 -13.29 -10.18 -18.91
CA ASP A 202 -13.12 -9.03 -18.02
C ASP A 202 -12.93 -9.45 -16.55
N ILE A 203 -13.66 -10.47 -16.09
CA ILE A 203 -13.45 -11.10 -14.79
C ILE A 203 -12.05 -11.71 -14.73
N THR A 204 -11.64 -12.45 -15.76
CA THR A 204 -10.29 -13.05 -15.84
C THR A 204 -9.20 -11.98 -15.73
N ARG A 205 -9.38 -10.84 -16.41
CA ARG A 205 -8.45 -9.70 -16.33
C ARG A 205 -8.39 -9.12 -14.92
N ALA A 206 -9.54 -8.81 -14.30
CA ALA A 206 -9.58 -8.30 -12.94
C ALA A 206 -8.92 -9.28 -11.96
N TYR A 207 -9.27 -10.56 -12.05
CA TYR A 207 -8.76 -11.62 -11.20
C TYR A 207 -7.23 -11.77 -11.28
N SER A 208 -6.66 -11.83 -12.49
CA SER A 208 -5.22 -11.94 -12.70
C SER A 208 -4.42 -10.74 -12.17
N MET A 209 -5.01 -9.53 -12.18
CA MET A 209 -4.40 -8.34 -11.57
C MET A 209 -4.55 -8.31 -10.04
N MET A 210 -5.66 -8.83 -9.51
CA MET A 210 -5.92 -8.83 -8.07
C MET A 210 -4.96 -9.73 -7.28
N ILE A 211 -4.62 -10.91 -7.80
CA ILE A 211 -3.81 -11.88 -7.06
C ILE A 211 -2.41 -11.32 -6.69
N PRO A 212 -1.62 -10.73 -7.61
CA PRO A 212 -0.32 -10.15 -7.27
C PRO A 212 -0.42 -9.00 -6.26
N VAL A 213 -1.45 -8.15 -6.38
CA VAL A 213 -1.66 -7.03 -5.45
C VAL A 213 -2.04 -7.55 -4.06
N TRP A 214 -2.91 -8.57 -3.99
CA TRP A 214 -3.26 -9.24 -2.75
C TRP A 214 -2.04 -9.87 -2.07
N LEU A 215 -1.21 -10.56 -2.84
CA LEU A 215 0.01 -11.19 -2.31
C LEU A 215 1.01 -10.15 -1.80
N SER A 216 1.13 -9.02 -2.49
CA SER A 216 1.95 -7.88 -2.06
C SER A 216 1.43 -7.25 -0.77
N TYR A 217 0.11 -7.13 -0.64
CA TYR A 217 -0.53 -6.68 0.58
C TYR A 217 -0.29 -7.64 1.75
N LEU A 218 -0.37 -8.96 1.54
CA LEU A 218 -0.04 -9.95 2.58
C LEU A 218 1.42 -9.84 3.03
N ALA A 219 2.36 -9.63 2.10
CA ALA A 219 3.77 -9.42 2.44
C ALA A 219 3.96 -8.17 3.32
N HIS A 220 3.24 -7.08 3.02
CA HIS A 220 3.21 -5.88 3.86
C HIS A 220 2.65 -6.16 5.26
N LEU A 221 1.51 -6.85 5.35
CA LEU A 221 0.91 -7.22 6.63
C LEU A 221 1.86 -8.08 7.48
N LYS A 222 2.60 -9.00 6.87
CA LYS A 222 3.54 -9.87 7.61
C LYS A 222 4.58 -9.06 8.39
N ILE A 223 5.07 -7.96 7.81
CA ILE A 223 6.10 -7.10 8.40
C ILE A 223 5.51 -6.11 9.41
N HIS A 224 4.39 -5.48 9.05
CA HIS A 224 3.86 -4.33 9.79
C HIS A 224 2.69 -4.66 10.72
N TYR A 225 1.93 -5.71 10.42
CA TYR A 225 0.71 -6.10 11.14
C TYR A 225 0.56 -7.64 11.24
N PRO A 226 1.44 -8.35 11.98
CA PRO A 226 1.49 -9.82 11.97
C PRO A 226 0.18 -10.52 12.36
N TYR A 227 -0.63 -9.90 13.22
CA TYR A 227 -1.95 -10.43 13.60
C TYR A 227 -2.94 -10.42 12.43
N LEU A 228 -2.98 -9.34 11.65
CA LEU A 228 -3.83 -9.24 10.44
C LEU A 228 -3.34 -10.20 9.36
N HIS A 229 -2.02 -10.34 9.22
CA HIS A 229 -1.43 -11.35 8.32
C HIS A 229 -1.91 -12.76 8.68
N SER A 230 -1.80 -13.15 9.94
CA SER A 230 -2.25 -14.46 10.41
C SER A 230 -3.73 -14.72 10.08
N LEU A 231 -4.60 -13.73 10.34
CA LEU A 231 -6.02 -13.83 10.00
C LEU A 231 -6.24 -14.00 8.49
N ALA A 232 -5.60 -13.16 7.66
CA ALA A 232 -5.75 -13.19 6.22
C ALA A 232 -5.24 -14.49 5.59
N VAL A 233 -4.18 -15.09 6.14
CA VAL A 233 -3.69 -16.40 5.69
C VAL A 233 -4.66 -17.53 6.08
N ARG A 234 -5.32 -17.46 7.25
CA ARG A 234 -6.31 -18.49 7.65
C ARG A 234 -7.64 -18.39 6.91
N THR A 235 -8.00 -17.19 6.48
CA THR A 235 -9.25 -16.89 5.75
C THR A 235 -9.00 -16.68 4.25
N ASN A 236 -7.86 -17.18 3.75
CA ASN A 236 -7.45 -16.93 2.39
C ASN A 236 -8.51 -17.46 1.38
N PRO A 237 -8.68 -16.80 0.22
CA PRO A 237 -9.71 -17.16 -0.74
C PRO A 237 -9.44 -18.48 -1.48
N PHE A 238 -8.31 -19.13 -1.25
CA PHE A 238 -7.83 -20.34 -1.94
C PHE A 238 -7.79 -21.57 -1.02
N THR A 239 -8.64 -21.61 0.02
CA THR A 239 -8.75 -22.75 0.94
C THR A 239 -10.18 -23.22 1.09
N GLU A 240 -10.36 -24.55 1.17
CA GLU A 240 -11.66 -25.20 1.33
C GLU A 240 -12.30 -25.01 2.72
N THR A 241 -11.50 -24.70 3.75
CA THR A 241 -11.98 -24.51 5.12
C THR A 241 -11.42 -23.23 5.73
N GLU A 242 -12.31 -22.30 6.09
CA GLU A 242 -11.95 -21.09 6.83
C GLU A 242 -11.87 -21.39 8.33
N ASP A 243 -10.77 -20.99 8.98
CA ASP A 243 -10.67 -21.00 10.43
C ASP A 243 -10.37 -19.59 10.97
N VAL A 244 -11.43 -18.87 11.30
CA VAL A 244 -11.35 -17.51 11.83
C VAL A 244 -10.81 -17.52 13.27
N ILE A 245 -11.06 -18.60 14.02
CA ILE A 245 -10.82 -18.68 15.47
C ILE A 245 -9.38 -19.16 15.73
N ILE A 246 -8.66 -18.46 16.61
CA ILE A 246 -7.37 -18.94 17.10
C ILE A 246 -7.66 -20.00 18.18
N ARG A 247 -7.34 -21.25 17.89
CA ARG A 247 -7.24 -22.30 18.91
C ARG A 247 -5.75 -22.45 19.23
N GLU A 248 -5.42 -22.30 20.51
CA GLU A 248 -4.05 -22.36 21.05
C GLU A 248 -3.28 -23.61 20.61
#